data_AF-A0A3R7WTC4-F1
#
_entry.id   AF-A0A3R7WTC4-F1
#
_cell.length_a   1.000
_cell.length_b   1.000
_cell.length_c   1.000
_cell.angle_alpha   90.00
_cell.angle_beta   90.00
_cell.angle_gamma   90.00
#
_symmetry.space_group_name_H-M   'P 1'
#
loop_
_entity.id
_entity.type
_entity.pdbx_description
1 polymer ?
#
loop_
_entity_poly.entity_id
_entity_poly.type
_entity_poly.pdbx_seq_one_letter_code
_entity_poly.pdbx_strand_id
1 'polypeptide(L)'
;MVKKIKLVIQFITISLIMQSCSFDDNTINYEEQLVVFASINAGFPVYDTVFVSRTAEVNESVDSDDLYIENADVRLINISDGSELKFYSLGSGRYYPIDMTIQNLDSVFSYWVDYVISSGTTYRLVVTHEDNSVIAETNVPEKIEITSAEMSEFQCPDESTEPVSIIDVNNLENFTFEQMLSLSQNPLEYIEANNINVDSVEFKIGDCYTKSFASAPMFGVDYNQDDYNTIQIISNALESDVSGLEPFDDENQNGVFDEGENFSDRNRNGSRDSCYINLIYSEEKGLFDNDSLDYNSLANIWKEPLKRGSADGTWRENSPYRNNPWLWNVDISPSPIMWLYFDYYGYYMMTFKSTSDSYFNYFKGDPVGQNIYLLPDSNFEGGLGVFYSSSSTSFIVRVIATAE
;
A
#
# COMPACT_ATOMS: atom_id res chain seq x y z
N MET A 1 19.49 -23.32 -70.11
CA MET A 1 18.33 -23.04 -69.24
C MET A 1 18.76 -22.67 -67.82
N VAL A 2 19.62 -23.46 -67.16
CA VAL A 2 20.06 -23.25 -65.77
C VAL A 2 20.69 -21.86 -65.49
N LYS A 3 21.51 -21.32 -66.41
CA LYS A 3 22.09 -19.96 -66.25
C LYS A 3 21.06 -18.83 -66.25
N LYS A 4 19.96 -18.95 -67.03
CA LYS A 4 18.90 -17.93 -67.07
C LYS A 4 18.05 -17.97 -65.79
N ILE A 5 17.80 -19.17 -65.25
CA ILE A 5 17.08 -19.36 -63.98
C ILE A 5 17.87 -18.80 -62.80
N LYS A 6 19.20 -19.00 -62.76
CA LYS A 6 20.08 -18.40 -61.74
C LYS A 6 20.03 -16.87 -61.74
N LEU A 7 19.97 -16.27 -62.92
CA LEU A 7 19.97 -14.81 -63.07
C LEU A 7 18.62 -14.20 -62.66
N VAL A 8 17.51 -14.89 -62.94
CA VAL A 8 16.16 -14.49 -62.48
C VAL A 8 16.04 -14.65 -60.96
N ILE A 9 16.59 -15.71 -60.37
CA ILE A 9 16.62 -15.88 -58.91
C ILE A 9 17.48 -14.80 -58.27
N GLN A 10 18.66 -14.48 -58.80
CA GLN A 10 19.45 -13.35 -58.28
C GLN A 10 18.70 -12.02 -58.35
N PHE A 11 17.97 -11.77 -59.43
CA PHE A 11 17.19 -10.55 -59.58
C PHE A 11 16.00 -10.50 -58.60
N ILE A 12 15.32 -11.63 -58.35
CA ILE A 12 14.24 -11.69 -57.35
C ILE A 12 14.77 -11.50 -55.94
N THR A 13 15.93 -12.08 -55.60
CA THR A 13 16.55 -11.93 -54.28
C THR A 13 16.99 -10.49 -54.03
N ILE A 14 17.54 -9.81 -55.04
CA ILE A 14 17.89 -8.39 -54.96
C ILE A 14 16.63 -7.53 -54.81
N SER A 15 15.56 -7.84 -55.53
CA SER A 15 14.29 -7.12 -55.41
C SER A 15 13.61 -7.31 -54.05
N LEU A 16 13.77 -8.48 -53.43
CA LEU A 16 13.28 -8.77 -52.07
C LEU A 16 14.10 -8.04 -50.99
N ILE A 17 15.41 -7.84 -51.19
CA ILE A 17 16.26 -7.06 -50.27
C ILE A 17 15.91 -5.56 -50.34
N MET A 18 15.57 -5.05 -51.53
CA MET A 18 15.17 -3.65 -51.74
C MET A 18 13.73 -3.34 -51.26
N GLN A 19 12.93 -4.36 -50.91
CA GLN A 19 11.64 -4.23 -50.23
C GLN A 19 11.71 -4.52 -48.73
N SER A 20 12.92 -4.56 -48.15
CA SER A 20 13.03 -4.47 -46.69
C SER A 20 12.35 -3.17 -46.25
N CYS A 21 11.37 -3.30 -45.35
CA CYS A 21 10.63 -2.17 -44.81
C CYS A 21 11.60 -1.07 -44.41
N SER A 22 11.43 0.14 -44.95
CA SER A 22 11.94 1.31 -44.26
C SER A 22 11.25 1.30 -42.89
N PHE A 23 12.02 1.13 -41.81
CA PHE A 23 11.54 1.60 -40.53
C PHE A 23 11.26 3.08 -40.72
N ASP A 24 10.02 3.46 -40.46
CA ASP A 24 9.63 4.85 -40.40
C ASP A 24 10.31 5.42 -39.15
N ASP A 25 11.61 5.73 -39.26
CA ASP A 25 12.42 6.44 -38.27
C ASP A 25 11.97 7.91 -38.23
N ASN A 26 10.66 8.14 -38.11
CA ASN A 26 10.17 9.41 -37.62
C ASN A 26 10.75 9.51 -36.21
N THR A 27 11.80 10.33 -36.08
CA THR A 27 12.31 10.76 -34.78
C THR A 27 11.11 11.32 -34.02
N ILE A 28 10.66 10.58 -33.02
CA ILE A 28 9.63 11.05 -32.09
C ILE A 28 10.28 12.26 -31.40
N ASN A 29 9.84 13.45 -31.78
CA ASN A 29 10.24 14.66 -31.08
C ASN A 29 9.55 14.61 -29.73
N TYR A 30 10.32 14.82 -28.68
CA TYR A 30 9.75 14.92 -27.35
C TYR A 30 8.82 16.13 -27.27
N GLU A 31 7.70 15.92 -26.59
CA GLU A 31 6.77 16.97 -26.18
C GLU A 31 6.65 16.91 -24.66
N GLU A 32 6.83 18.05 -24.00
CA GLU A 32 6.67 18.15 -22.55
C GLU A 32 5.20 17.96 -22.17
N GLN A 33 4.96 17.11 -21.17
CA GLN A 33 3.62 16.78 -20.70
C GLN A 33 3.53 16.95 -19.19
N LEU A 34 2.35 17.36 -18.70
CA LEU A 34 2.06 17.33 -17.27
C LEU A 34 1.87 15.88 -16.81
N VAL A 35 2.41 15.58 -15.64
CA VAL A 35 2.25 14.30 -14.94
C VAL A 35 1.53 14.56 -13.63
N VAL A 36 0.38 13.90 -13.44
CA VAL A 36 -0.47 14.12 -12.27
C VAL A 36 -0.81 12.80 -11.59
N PHE A 37 -0.63 12.74 -10.28
CA PHE A 37 -1.07 11.62 -9.45
C PHE A 37 -2.04 12.11 -8.38
N ALA A 38 -3.21 11.50 -8.33
CA ALA A 38 -4.26 11.86 -7.38
C ALA A 38 -5.13 10.65 -7.02
N SER A 39 -5.62 10.64 -5.78
CA SER A 39 -6.60 9.66 -5.34
C SER A 39 -7.69 10.28 -4.47
N ILE A 40 -8.89 9.71 -4.50
CA ILE A 40 -10.01 10.06 -3.60
C ILE A 40 -10.66 8.80 -3.02
N ASN A 41 -11.25 8.90 -1.82
CA ASN A 41 -11.87 7.79 -1.12
C ASN A 41 -13.28 8.16 -0.64
N ALA A 42 -14.25 7.32 -0.97
CA ALA A 42 -15.64 7.49 -0.59
C ALA A 42 -15.83 7.53 0.93
N GLY A 43 -16.79 8.32 1.39
CA GLY A 43 -17.14 8.43 2.81
C GLY A 43 -16.18 9.30 3.63
N PHE A 44 -15.10 9.82 3.01
CA PHE A 44 -14.13 10.68 3.66
C PHE A 44 -13.96 12.01 2.92
N PRO A 45 -13.54 13.08 3.62
CA PRO A 45 -12.99 14.25 2.95
C PRO A 45 -11.71 13.88 2.20
N VAL A 46 -11.29 14.70 1.23
CA VAL A 46 -10.04 14.45 0.49
C VAL A 46 -8.85 14.62 1.43
N TYR A 47 -8.26 13.52 1.88
CA TYR A 47 -7.11 13.53 2.80
C TYR A 47 -5.78 13.20 2.12
N ASP A 48 -5.78 12.84 0.84
CA ASP A 48 -4.58 12.54 0.06
C ASP A 48 -4.04 13.78 -0.67
N THR A 49 -2.75 13.75 -1.01
CA THR A 49 -2.06 14.83 -1.73
C THR A 49 -2.15 14.60 -3.24
N VAL A 50 -2.43 15.67 -4.00
CA VAL A 50 -2.25 15.65 -5.47
C VAL A 50 -0.81 16.03 -5.79
N PHE A 51 -0.14 15.21 -6.60
CA PHE A 51 1.22 15.50 -7.07
C PHE A 51 1.18 15.96 -8.52
N VAL A 52 1.89 17.04 -8.82
CA VAL A 52 1.98 17.64 -10.15
C VAL A 52 3.44 17.87 -10.52
N SER A 53 3.85 17.30 -11.65
CA SER A 53 5.17 17.49 -12.24
C SER A 53 5.08 17.56 -13.77
N ARG A 54 6.23 17.71 -14.43
CA ARG A 54 6.36 17.57 -15.89
C ARG A 54 7.28 16.41 -16.26
N THR A 55 7.13 15.90 -17.47
CA THR A 55 8.12 15.01 -18.08
C THR A 55 9.43 15.77 -18.36
N ALA A 56 10.50 15.04 -18.67
CA ALA A 56 11.77 15.63 -19.10
C ALA A 56 12.29 14.89 -20.35
N GLU A 57 13.07 15.57 -21.20
CA GLU A 57 13.79 14.88 -22.28
C GLU A 57 14.87 13.95 -21.70
N VAL A 58 15.16 12.85 -22.38
CA VAL A 58 16.23 11.91 -21.98
C VAL A 58 17.59 12.60 -21.87
N ASN A 59 17.83 13.64 -22.68
CA ASN A 59 19.07 14.41 -22.67
C ASN A 59 18.97 15.70 -21.85
N GLU A 60 17.84 15.97 -21.21
CA GLU A 60 17.67 17.12 -20.33
C GLU A 60 18.50 16.91 -19.06
N SER A 61 19.40 17.85 -18.78
CA SER A 61 20.18 17.85 -17.54
C SER A 61 19.39 18.59 -16.47
N VAL A 62 18.50 17.88 -15.79
CA VAL A 62 17.62 18.41 -14.74
C VAL A 62 17.56 17.45 -13.57
N ASP A 63 17.56 17.98 -12.35
CA ASP A 63 17.35 17.17 -11.15
C ASP A 63 15.85 16.85 -11.02
N SER A 64 15.51 15.69 -10.45
CA SER A 64 14.09 15.28 -10.31
C SER A 64 13.25 16.28 -9.52
N ASP A 65 13.88 16.97 -8.56
CA ASP A 65 13.21 17.95 -7.71
C ASP A 65 12.81 19.21 -8.48
N ASP A 66 13.48 19.50 -9.59
CA ASP A 66 13.19 20.64 -10.48
C ASP A 66 12.08 20.33 -11.50
N LEU A 67 11.58 19.09 -11.55
CA LEU A 67 10.45 18.69 -12.40
C LEU A 67 9.10 18.97 -11.75
N TYR A 68 9.07 19.24 -10.45
CA TYR A 68 7.85 19.53 -9.72
C TYR A 68 7.29 20.91 -10.06
N ILE A 69 5.96 21.01 -10.15
CA ILE A 69 5.26 22.25 -10.54
C ILE A 69 4.61 22.90 -9.32
N GLU A 70 5.00 24.12 -9.00
CA GLU A 70 4.55 24.84 -7.78
C GLU A 70 3.32 25.73 -7.96
N ASN A 71 3.01 26.14 -9.20
CA ASN A 71 2.00 27.15 -9.49
C ASN A 71 0.89 26.66 -10.41
N ALA A 72 0.46 25.40 -10.26
CA ALA A 72 -0.68 24.85 -10.97
C ALA A 72 -2.00 25.25 -10.28
N ASP A 73 -3.05 25.48 -11.06
CA ASP A 73 -4.42 25.53 -10.55
C ASP A 73 -5.03 24.13 -10.60
N VAL A 74 -5.31 23.59 -9.42
CA VAL A 74 -5.79 22.22 -9.21
C VAL A 74 -7.18 22.26 -8.59
N ARG A 75 -8.16 21.67 -9.29
CA ARG A 75 -9.58 21.67 -8.89
C ARG A 75 -10.20 20.29 -9.08
N LEU A 76 -10.89 19.81 -8.05
CA LEU A 76 -11.74 18.63 -8.09
C LEU A 76 -13.20 19.07 -8.22
N ILE A 77 -13.92 18.49 -9.17
CA ILE A 77 -15.29 18.86 -9.51
C ILE A 77 -16.17 17.62 -9.35
N ASN A 78 -17.21 17.72 -8.53
CA ASN A 78 -18.28 16.74 -8.50
C ASN A 78 -19.19 16.96 -9.71
N ILE A 79 -19.29 15.98 -10.62
CA ILE A 79 -20.06 16.13 -11.86
C ILE A 79 -21.57 16.18 -11.61
N SER A 80 -22.04 15.60 -10.51
CA SER A 80 -23.48 15.48 -10.21
C SER A 80 -24.12 16.80 -9.76
N ASP A 81 -23.43 17.60 -8.96
CA ASP A 81 -23.94 18.86 -8.39
C ASP A 81 -23.13 20.10 -8.79
N GLY A 82 -21.96 19.91 -9.42
CA GLY A 82 -21.06 20.99 -9.84
C GLY A 82 -20.29 21.63 -8.69
N SER A 83 -20.29 21.03 -7.50
CA SER A 83 -19.46 21.51 -6.38
C SER A 83 -17.97 21.35 -6.71
N GLU A 84 -17.17 22.33 -6.28
CA GLU A 84 -15.73 22.37 -6.55
C GLU A 84 -14.93 22.41 -5.24
N LEU A 85 -13.84 21.64 -5.20
CA LEU A 85 -12.82 21.69 -4.18
C LEU A 85 -11.50 22.15 -4.79
N LYS A 86 -10.94 23.23 -4.26
CA LYS A 86 -9.66 23.79 -4.70
C LYS A 86 -8.53 23.24 -3.86
N PHE A 87 -7.38 23.00 -4.50
CA PHE A 87 -6.15 22.60 -3.82
C PHE A 87 -5.11 23.73 -3.84
N TYR A 88 -4.26 23.73 -2.82
CA TYR A 88 -3.25 24.74 -2.55
C TYR A 88 -1.88 24.08 -2.47
N SER A 89 -0.85 24.73 -3.03
CA SER A 89 0.52 24.19 -3.01
C SER A 89 1.07 24.11 -1.60
N LEU A 90 1.70 22.98 -1.28
CA LEU A 90 2.49 22.72 -0.09
C LEU A 90 4.00 22.74 -0.36
N GLY A 91 4.42 22.98 -1.61
CA GLY A 91 5.80 22.82 -2.04
C GLY A 91 6.09 21.43 -2.61
N SER A 92 7.15 21.33 -3.42
CA SER A 92 7.61 20.11 -4.10
C SER A 92 6.53 19.46 -4.97
N GLY A 93 5.74 20.28 -5.67
CA GLY A 93 4.67 19.80 -6.57
C GLY A 93 3.49 19.16 -5.83
N ARG A 94 3.36 19.37 -4.53
CA ARG A 94 2.31 18.80 -3.68
C ARG A 94 1.17 19.78 -3.51
N TYR A 95 -0.06 19.31 -3.68
CA TYR A 95 -1.27 20.12 -3.55
C TYR A 95 -2.26 19.47 -2.60
N TYR A 96 -2.82 20.27 -1.69
CA TYR A 96 -3.73 19.81 -0.64
C TYR A 96 -4.95 20.73 -0.52
N PRO A 97 -6.15 20.22 -0.20
CA PRO A 97 -7.39 21.00 -0.22
C PRO A 97 -7.58 21.95 0.97
N ILE A 98 -6.57 22.09 1.84
CA ILE A 98 -6.56 23.06 2.95
C ILE A 98 -5.50 24.12 2.68
N ASP A 99 -5.91 25.39 2.71
CA ASP A 99 -4.99 26.52 2.60
C ASP A 99 -4.30 26.77 3.96
N MET A 100 -3.06 26.30 4.06
CA MET A 100 -2.21 26.45 5.25
C MET A 100 -1.74 27.89 5.50
N THR A 101 -1.97 28.82 4.57
CA THR A 101 -1.54 30.23 4.68
C THR A 101 -2.57 31.13 5.37
N ILE A 102 -3.82 30.66 5.49
CA ILE A 102 -4.93 31.43 6.06
C ILE A 102 -4.87 31.37 7.60
N GLN A 103 -5.01 32.52 8.26
CA GLN A 103 -4.99 32.62 9.72
C GLN A 103 -6.27 32.09 10.41
N ASN A 104 -7.39 31.98 9.68
CA ASN A 104 -8.65 31.44 10.17
C ASN A 104 -8.84 29.98 9.73
N LEU A 105 -7.93 29.13 10.19
CA LEU A 105 -7.87 27.69 9.87
C LEU A 105 -9.19 26.97 10.16
N ASP A 106 -9.88 27.34 11.25
CA ASP A 106 -11.12 26.68 11.68
C ASP A 106 -12.19 26.68 10.57
N SER A 107 -12.38 27.82 9.89
CA SER A 107 -13.39 27.96 8.82
C SER A 107 -13.04 27.17 7.55
N VAL A 108 -11.75 27.08 7.21
CA VAL A 108 -11.26 26.32 6.06
C VAL A 108 -11.33 24.83 6.35
N PHE A 109 -10.98 24.45 7.56
CA PHE A 109 -11.04 23.08 8.04
C PHE A 109 -12.47 22.55 8.03
N SER A 110 -13.45 23.30 8.55
CA SER A 110 -14.87 22.88 8.51
C SER A 110 -15.36 22.65 7.08
N TYR A 111 -15.07 23.56 6.14
CA TYR A 111 -15.47 23.39 4.74
C TYR A 111 -14.87 22.13 4.11
N TRP A 112 -13.60 21.84 4.40
CA TRP A 112 -12.91 20.65 3.91
C TRP A 112 -13.48 19.35 4.52
N VAL A 113 -13.70 19.31 5.83
CA VAL A 113 -14.30 18.13 6.51
C VAL A 113 -15.69 17.83 5.96
N ASP A 114 -16.46 18.87 5.62
CA ASP A 114 -17.81 18.73 5.07
C ASP A 114 -17.83 18.31 3.58
N TYR A 115 -16.72 18.48 2.85
CA TYR A 115 -16.60 18.02 1.46
C TYR A 115 -16.31 16.52 1.42
N VAL A 116 -17.33 15.71 1.69
CA VAL A 116 -17.23 14.24 1.73
C VAL A 116 -17.43 13.65 0.32
N ILE A 117 -16.49 12.81 -0.11
CA ILE A 117 -16.57 12.12 -1.40
C ILE A 117 -17.71 11.10 -1.37
N SER A 118 -18.65 11.26 -2.30
CA SER A 118 -19.81 10.39 -2.42
C SER A 118 -19.52 9.15 -3.26
N SER A 119 -19.91 7.98 -2.75
CA SER A 119 -19.95 6.72 -3.50
C SER A 119 -20.79 6.81 -4.76
N GLY A 120 -20.46 6.01 -5.78
CA GLY A 120 -21.24 5.91 -7.03
C GLY A 120 -21.28 7.21 -7.86
N THR A 121 -20.45 8.19 -7.52
CA THR A 121 -20.45 9.52 -8.14
C THR A 121 -19.20 9.70 -8.99
N THR A 122 -19.33 10.40 -10.12
CA THR A 122 -18.18 10.76 -10.97
C THR A 122 -17.56 12.07 -10.51
N TYR A 123 -16.24 12.06 -10.35
CA TYR A 123 -15.46 13.26 -10.09
C TYR A 123 -14.50 13.52 -11.24
N ARG A 124 -14.26 14.80 -11.50
CA ARG A 124 -13.30 15.29 -12.49
C ARG A 124 -12.20 16.08 -11.81
N LEU A 125 -10.95 15.72 -12.06
CA LEU A 125 -9.79 16.50 -11.65
C LEU A 125 -9.30 17.32 -12.84
N VAL A 126 -9.14 18.62 -12.62
CA VAL A 126 -8.61 19.57 -13.61
C VAL A 126 -7.33 20.17 -13.05
N VAL A 127 -6.24 20.03 -13.80
CA VAL A 127 -4.95 20.64 -13.48
C VAL A 127 -4.52 21.52 -14.64
N THR A 128 -4.29 22.79 -14.36
CA THR A 128 -3.83 23.77 -15.36
C THR A 128 -2.52 24.41 -14.92
N HIS A 129 -1.58 24.50 -15.85
CA HIS A 129 -0.30 25.18 -15.65
C HIS A 129 0.08 25.88 -16.95
N GLU A 130 0.22 27.21 -16.89
CA GLU A 130 0.43 28.06 -18.06
C GLU A 130 -0.65 27.83 -19.13
N ASP A 131 -0.26 27.41 -20.34
CA ASP A 131 -1.16 27.13 -21.46
C ASP A 131 -1.61 25.65 -21.50
N ASN A 132 -1.06 24.80 -20.62
CA ASN A 132 -1.37 23.37 -20.55
C ASN A 132 -2.51 23.09 -19.57
N SER A 133 -3.42 22.21 -19.97
CA SER A 133 -4.53 21.73 -19.15
C SER A 133 -4.67 20.24 -19.32
N VAL A 134 -4.67 19.50 -18.21
CA VAL A 134 -4.95 18.07 -18.19
C VAL A 134 -6.18 17.79 -17.35
N ILE A 135 -7.00 16.87 -17.84
CA ILE A 135 -8.30 16.54 -17.24
C ILE A 135 -8.39 15.04 -17.12
N ALA A 136 -8.81 14.56 -15.95
CA ALA A 136 -9.12 13.15 -15.74
C ALA A 136 -10.45 13.00 -15.01
N GLU A 137 -11.13 11.90 -15.27
CA GLU A 137 -12.35 11.52 -14.56
C GLU A 137 -12.19 10.15 -13.90
N THR A 138 -12.92 9.95 -12.80
CA THR A 138 -13.02 8.68 -12.11
C THR A 138 -14.42 8.48 -11.56
N ASN A 139 -14.91 7.24 -11.61
CA ASN A 139 -16.17 6.83 -11.02
C ASN A 139 -15.88 6.17 -9.67
N VAL A 140 -16.37 6.79 -8.60
CA VAL A 140 -16.18 6.29 -7.24
C VAL A 140 -16.95 4.97 -7.07
N PRO A 141 -16.29 3.87 -6.67
CA PRO A 141 -16.97 2.61 -6.36
C PRO A 141 -18.17 2.80 -5.42
N GLU A 142 -19.25 2.03 -5.62
CA GLU A 142 -20.48 2.20 -4.82
C GLU A 142 -20.25 1.81 -3.36
N LYS A 143 -19.84 0.56 -3.12
CA LYS A 143 -19.60 0.05 -1.76
C LYS A 143 -18.79 -1.25 -1.81
N ILE A 144 -17.81 -1.34 -0.94
CA ILE A 144 -17.15 -2.61 -0.60
C ILE A 144 -17.88 -3.22 0.61
N GLU A 145 -18.35 -4.45 0.45
CA GLU A 145 -19.00 -5.21 1.51
C GLU A 145 -18.07 -6.33 1.94
N ILE A 146 -17.86 -6.47 3.24
CA ILE A 146 -17.06 -7.55 3.81
C ILE A 146 -17.89 -8.40 4.77
N THR A 147 -17.62 -9.69 4.80
CA THR A 147 -18.18 -10.63 5.77
C THR A 147 -17.11 -11.60 6.24
N SER A 148 -17.24 -12.11 7.46
CA SER A 148 -16.39 -13.18 7.96
C SER A 148 -16.54 -14.42 7.07
N ALA A 149 -15.42 -15.04 6.69
CA ALA A 149 -15.45 -16.24 5.85
C ALA A 149 -15.31 -17.52 6.69
N GLU A 150 -16.20 -18.48 6.47
CA GLU A 150 -16.00 -19.85 6.95
C GLU A 150 -15.05 -20.58 6.00
N MET A 151 -13.86 -20.93 6.51
CA MET A 151 -12.85 -21.66 5.75
C MET A 151 -12.71 -23.09 6.28
N SER A 152 -12.35 -24.04 5.41
CA SER A 152 -11.99 -25.39 5.83
C SER A 152 -10.71 -25.38 6.68
N GLU A 153 -10.55 -26.38 7.54
CA GLU A 153 -9.29 -26.62 8.25
C GLU A 153 -8.12 -26.69 7.25
N PHE A 154 -7.01 -26.07 7.64
CA PHE A 154 -5.80 -26.05 6.84
C PHE A 154 -4.95 -27.28 7.13
N GLN A 155 -4.50 -27.99 6.10
CA GLN A 155 -3.62 -29.15 6.27
C GLN A 155 -2.15 -28.70 6.28
N CYS A 156 -1.48 -28.87 7.41
CA CYS A 156 -0.07 -28.55 7.60
C CYS A 156 0.85 -29.55 6.87
N PRO A 157 2.13 -29.18 6.65
CA PRO A 157 3.11 -30.07 6.02
C PRO A 157 3.35 -31.40 6.75
N ASP A 158 3.12 -31.44 8.05
CA ASP A 158 3.24 -32.62 8.92
C ASP A 158 1.96 -33.48 8.96
N GLU A 159 1.00 -33.22 8.07
CA GLU A 159 -0.32 -33.84 7.97
C GLU A 159 -1.30 -33.50 9.11
N SER A 160 -0.91 -32.64 10.06
CA SER A 160 -1.83 -32.10 11.05
C SER A 160 -2.83 -31.12 10.40
N THR A 161 -3.93 -30.83 11.10
CA THR A 161 -4.91 -29.83 10.65
C THR A 161 -5.00 -28.68 11.65
N GLU A 162 -5.04 -27.47 11.11
CA GLU A 162 -5.20 -26.24 11.88
C GLU A 162 -6.56 -25.59 11.58
N PRO A 163 -7.33 -25.23 12.61
CA PRO A 163 -8.55 -24.48 12.42
C PRO A 163 -8.24 -23.05 11.96
N VAL A 164 -9.04 -22.54 11.05
CA VAL A 164 -8.99 -21.13 10.62
C VAL A 164 -10.02 -20.34 11.43
N SER A 165 -9.60 -19.25 12.06
CA SER A 165 -10.49 -18.47 12.94
C SER A 165 -11.55 -17.72 12.14
N ILE A 166 -12.72 -17.55 12.73
CA ILE A 166 -13.77 -16.65 12.24
C ILE A 166 -13.72 -15.42 13.14
N ILE A 167 -13.53 -14.25 12.54
CA ILE A 167 -13.48 -12.96 13.28
C ILE A 167 -14.67 -12.08 12.93
N ASP A 168 -15.09 -11.22 13.85
CA ASP A 168 -16.05 -10.15 13.59
C ASP A 168 -15.40 -9.02 12.78
N VAL A 169 -15.88 -8.85 11.55
CA VAL A 169 -15.43 -7.79 10.63
C VAL A 169 -16.33 -6.55 10.65
N ASN A 170 -17.34 -6.49 11.53
CA ASN A 170 -18.29 -5.37 11.62
C ASN A 170 -18.08 -4.50 12.88
N ASN A 171 -16.94 -4.66 13.57
CA ASN A 171 -16.66 -3.94 14.82
C ASN A 171 -16.34 -2.43 14.65
N LEU A 172 -16.31 -1.93 13.41
CA LEU A 172 -16.22 -0.50 13.07
C LEU A 172 -17.37 -0.06 12.14
N GLU A 173 -18.57 -0.62 12.29
CA GLU A 173 -19.71 -0.21 11.45
C GLU A 173 -20.03 1.29 11.63
N ASN A 174 -20.22 2.01 10.51
CA ASN A 174 -20.49 3.46 10.46
C ASN A 174 -19.36 4.36 11.02
N PHE A 175 -18.12 3.91 10.92
CA PHE A 175 -16.94 4.65 11.35
C PHE A 175 -16.71 5.94 10.53
N THR A 176 -16.70 7.08 11.21
CA THR A 176 -16.48 8.40 10.59
C THR A 176 -15.01 8.79 10.53
N PHE A 177 -14.67 9.81 9.74
CA PHE A 177 -13.31 10.36 9.66
C PHE A 177 -12.77 10.83 11.02
N GLU A 178 -13.59 11.53 11.81
CA GLU A 178 -13.16 12.01 13.14
C GLU A 178 -12.87 10.87 14.11
N GLN A 179 -13.69 9.81 14.03
CA GLN A 179 -13.48 8.59 14.81
C GLN A 179 -12.22 7.85 14.35
N MET A 180 -11.93 7.81 13.05
CA MET A 180 -10.68 7.28 12.50
C MET A 180 -9.46 8.02 13.05
N LEU A 181 -9.49 9.35 13.09
CA LEU A 181 -8.42 10.14 13.67
C LEU A 181 -8.24 9.85 15.16
N SER A 182 -9.34 9.74 15.90
CA SER A 182 -9.33 9.45 17.34
C SER A 182 -8.75 8.05 17.63
N LEU A 183 -9.18 7.04 16.87
CA LEU A 183 -8.64 5.68 16.94
C LEU A 183 -7.13 5.67 16.63
N SER A 184 -6.70 6.39 15.60
CA SER A 184 -5.29 6.42 15.21
C SER A 184 -4.38 7.11 16.23
N GLN A 185 -4.93 8.01 17.06
CA GLN A 185 -4.15 8.74 18.07
C GLN A 185 -3.99 7.94 19.37
N ASN A 186 -5.07 7.35 19.86
CA ASN A 186 -5.04 6.48 21.05
C ASN A 186 -5.97 5.27 20.86
N PRO A 187 -5.48 4.20 20.20
CA PRO A 187 -6.29 3.04 19.86
C PRO A 187 -6.91 2.38 21.07
N LEU A 188 -6.12 2.17 22.12
CA LEU A 188 -6.54 1.50 23.36
C LEU A 188 -7.67 2.26 24.05
N GLU A 189 -7.46 3.55 24.31
CA GLU A 189 -8.46 4.40 24.96
C GLU A 189 -9.74 4.48 24.12
N TYR A 190 -9.62 4.60 22.79
CA TYR A 190 -10.77 4.66 21.91
C TYR A 190 -11.59 3.36 21.93
N ILE A 191 -10.92 2.20 21.85
CA ILE A 191 -11.58 0.88 21.88
C ILE A 191 -12.30 0.67 23.21
N GLU A 192 -11.65 0.98 24.33
CA GLU A 192 -12.23 0.86 25.67
C GLU A 192 -13.39 1.84 25.89
N ALA A 193 -13.22 3.11 25.52
CA ALA A 193 -14.24 4.14 25.70
C ALA A 193 -15.51 3.88 24.89
N ASN A 194 -15.38 3.24 23.73
CA ASN A 194 -16.50 2.91 22.85
C ASN A 194 -17.01 1.46 23.02
N ASN A 195 -16.42 0.67 23.92
CA ASN A 195 -16.74 -0.75 24.13
C ASN A 195 -16.73 -1.57 22.82
N ILE A 196 -15.71 -1.35 21.99
CA ILE A 196 -15.58 -2.07 20.72
C ILE A 196 -15.13 -3.50 21.02
N ASN A 197 -15.91 -4.49 20.57
CA ASN A 197 -15.52 -5.90 20.67
C ASN A 197 -14.49 -6.22 19.59
N VAL A 198 -13.27 -6.60 20.00
CA VAL A 198 -12.17 -6.91 19.09
C VAL A 198 -11.73 -8.34 19.31
N ASP A 199 -11.89 -9.17 18.27
CA ASP A 199 -11.39 -10.54 18.29
C ASP A 199 -9.86 -10.57 18.24
N SER A 200 -9.29 -11.61 18.87
CA SER A 200 -7.85 -11.82 18.91
C SER A 200 -7.45 -13.05 18.10
N VAL A 201 -6.34 -12.95 17.40
CA VAL A 201 -5.76 -14.01 16.57
C VAL A 201 -4.31 -14.24 16.97
N GLU A 202 -3.93 -15.50 17.10
CA GLU A 202 -2.58 -15.90 17.50
C GLU A 202 -1.63 -15.89 16.29
N PHE A 203 -0.52 -15.17 16.42
CA PHE A 203 0.57 -15.27 15.46
C PHE A 203 1.57 -16.32 15.94
N LYS A 204 1.52 -17.48 15.29
CA LYS A 204 2.41 -18.61 15.55
C LYS A 204 3.58 -18.58 14.56
N ILE A 205 4.80 -18.84 15.03
CA ILE A 205 5.97 -19.02 14.16
C ILE A 205 6.21 -20.51 13.98
N GLY A 206 6.35 -20.95 12.73
CA GLY A 206 6.71 -22.32 12.43
C GLY A 206 6.39 -22.73 11.00
N ASP A 207 6.64 -24.01 10.68
CA ASP A 207 6.49 -24.52 9.31
C ASP A 207 5.07 -24.41 8.75
N CYS A 208 4.06 -24.64 9.58
CA CYS A 208 2.68 -24.48 9.13
C CYS A 208 2.29 -23.01 8.97
N TYR A 209 2.83 -22.11 9.80
CA TYR A 209 2.27 -20.77 10.02
C TYR A 209 3.03 -19.64 9.33
N THR A 210 4.35 -19.73 9.18
CA THR A 210 5.19 -18.62 8.69
C THR A 210 6.20 -19.03 7.61
N LYS A 211 6.10 -20.24 7.04
CA LYS A 211 7.07 -20.76 6.07
C LYS A 211 7.01 -20.08 4.69
N SER A 212 5.79 -19.72 4.23
CA SER A 212 5.58 -19.22 2.87
C SER A 212 4.24 -18.48 2.70
N PHE A 213 3.94 -18.04 1.47
CA PHE A 213 2.61 -17.54 1.07
C PHE A 213 1.50 -18.59 1.17
N ALA A 214 1.85 -19.88 1.27
CA ALA A 214 0.90 -20.97 1.41
C ALA A 214 0.79 -21.47 2.86
N SER A 215 1.23 -20.68 3.84
CA SER A 215 1.06 -21.01 5.26
C SER A 215 -0.40 -20.90 5.70
N ALA A 216 -0.72 -21.55 6.82
CA ALA A 216 -2.05 -21.57 7.40
C ALA A 216 -2.57 -20.13 7.59
N PRO A 217 -3.77 -19.81 7.05
CA PRO A 217 -4.38 -18.52 7.29
C PRO A 217 -4.82 -18.41 8.75
N MET A 218 -4.71 -17.22 9.30
CA MET A 218 -5.18 -16.91 10.65
C MET A 218 -6.71 -16.78 10.65
N PHE A 219 -7.28 -16.18 9.60
CA PHE A 219 -8.72 -16.06 9.36
C PHE A 219 -8.99 -15.77 7.88
N GLY A 220 -10.26 -15.81 7.47
CA GLY A 220 -10.71 -15.45 6.12
C GLY A 220 -11.70 -14.29 6.12
N VAL A 221 -11.65 -13.47 5.07
CA VAL A 221 -12.61 -12.39 4.81
C VAL A 221 -13.18 -12.56 3.41
N ASP A 222 -14.50 -12.60 3.32
CA ASP A 222 -15.25 -12.62 2.06
C ASP A 222 -15.67 -11.19 1.70
N TYR A 223 -15.73 -10.90 0.41
CA TYR A 223 -16.13 -9.61 -0.13
C TYR A 223 -16.80 -9.74 -1.50
N ASN A 224 -17.53 -8.71 -1.91
CA ASN A 224 -18.21 -8.64 -3.21
C ASN A 224 -17.23 -8.48 -4.39
N GLN A 225 -16.45 -9.55 -4.67
CA GLN A 225 -15.40 -9.55 -5.69
C GLN A 225 -15.90 -9.26 -7.11
N ASP A 226 -17.12 -9.71 -7.44
CA ASP A 226 -17.64 -9.64 -8.82
C ASP A 226 -17.93 -8.19 -9.26
N ASP A 227 -18.00 -7.27 -8.31
CA ASP A 227 -18.29 -5.85 -8.56
C ASP A 227 -17.02 -5.05 -8.93
N TYR A 228 -15.82 -5.58 -8.65
CA TYR A 228 -14.57 -4.80 -8.74
C TYR A 228 -13.41 -5.59 -9.34
N ASN A 229 -12.63 -4.93 -10.20
CA ASN A 229 -11.45 -5.54 -10.84
C ASN A 229 -10.23 -5.66 -9.90
N THR A 230 -10.17 -4.87 -8.83
CA THR A 230 -9.03 -4.87 -7.91
C THR A 230 -9.48 -4.46 -6.52
N ILE A 231 -9.10 -5.28 -5.53
CA ILE A 231 -9.25 -5.01 -4.12
C ILE A 231 -7.87 -4.84 -3.49
N GLN A 232 -7.69 -3.78 -2.72
CA GLN A 232 -6.50 -3.58 -1.89
C GLN A 232 -6.83 -3.88 -0.44
N ILE A 233 -6.03 -4.72 0.19
CA ILE A 233 -6.09 -4.96 1.63
C ILE A 233 -4.92 -4.21 2.25
N ILE A 234 -5.23 -3.27 3.14
CA ILE A 234 -4.26 -2.50 3.90
C ILE A 234 -4.28 -2.99 5.34
N SER A 235 -3.11 -3.40 5.83
CA SER A 235 -2.91 -3.82 7.21
C SER A 235 -2.11 -2.75 7.94
N ASN A 236 -2.78 -2.01 8.84
CA ASN A 236 -2.17 -0.93 9.60
C ASN A 236 -2.05 -1.31 11.08
N ALA A 237 -0.83 -1.50 11.56
CA ALA A 237 -0.55 -1.71 12.98
C ALA A 237 -0.72 -0.39 13.72
N LEU A 238 -1.65 -0.33 14.68
CA LEU A 238 -1.93 0.89 15.43
C LEU A 238 -0.94 1.14 16.57
N GLU A 239 -0.13 0.13 16.90
CA GLU A 239 0.83 0.13 18.00
C GLU A 239 2.27 -0.18 17.53
N SER A 240 2.60 0.11 16.26
CA SER A 240 3.94 -0.15 15.69
C SER A 240 5.06 0.61 16.40
N ASP A 241 4.74 1.79 16.93
CA ASP A 241 5.72 2.72 17.49
C ASP A 241 5.87 2.58 19.01
N VAL A 242 5.19 1.60 19.62
CA VAL A 242 5.28 1.33 21.06
C VAL A 242 6.70 0.83 21.38
N SER A 243 7.33 1.53 22.33
CA SER A 243 8.66 1.22 22.81
C SER A 243 8.63 0.70 24.24
N GLY A 244 9.54 -0.21 24.55
CA GLY A 244 9.72 -0.81 25.87
C GLY A 244 11.09 -1.45 25.97
N LEU A 245 11.38 -2.10 27.10
CA LEU A 245 12.66 -2.80 27.27
C LEU A 245 12.74 -4.04 26.39
N GLU A 246 13.93 -4.34 25.89
CA GLU A 246 14.20 -5.57 25.14
C GLU A 246 13.77 -6.83 25.92
N PRO A 247 13.16 -7.81 25.23
CA PRO A 247 12.71 -9.04 25.87
C PRO A 247 13.91 -9.90 26.31
N PHE A 248 13.72 -10.65 27.39
CA PHE A 248 14.75 -11.49 27.99
C PHE A 248 14.19 -12.87 28.33
N ASP A 249 15.09 -13.84 28.41
CA ASP A 249 14.77 -15.22 28.79
C ASP A 249 14.74 -15.29 30.32
N ASP A 250 13.53 -15.30 30.89
CA ASP A 250 13.31 -15.42 32.34
C ASP A 250 13.44 -16.89 32.78
N GLU A 251 14.67 -17.38 32.87
CA GLU A 251 14.96 -18.79 33.19
C GLU A 251 14.38 -19.22 34.56
N ASN A 252 14.23 -18.27 35.48
CA ASN A 252 13.78 -18.53 36.84
C ASN A 252 12.31 -18.11 37.11
N GLN A 253 11.63 -17.57 36.10
CA GLN A 253 10.21 -17.19 36.09
C GLN A 253 9.85 -16.17 37.18
N ASN A 254 10.76 -15.25 37.52
CA ASN A 254 10.50 -14.23 38.54
C ASN A 254 9.96 -12.90 37.97
N GLY A 255 9.88 -12.78 36.64
CA GLY A 255 9.40 -11.60 35.90
C GLY A 255 10.37 -10.42 35.88
N VAL A 256 11.63 -10.61 36.28
CA VAL A 256 12.65 -9.57 36.41
C VAL A 256 13.94 -10.05 35.75
N PHE A 257 14.59 -9.15 35.01
CA PHE A 257 15.88 -9.47 34.39
C PHE A 257 16.98 -9.58 35.46
N ASP A 258 17.60 -10.76 35.53
CA ASP A 258 18.72 -11.06 36.42
C ASP A 258 20.08 -11.01 35.70
N GLU A 259 21.14 -10.70 36.45
CA GLU A 259 22.50 -10.67 35.92
C GLU A 259 22.93 -12.06 35.44
N GLY A 260 23.08 -12.22 34.12
CA GLY A 260 23.47 -13.48 33.48
C GLY A 260 22.40 -14.09 32.58
N GLU A 261 21.18 -13.58 32.61
CA GLU A 261 20.12 -13.98 31.68
C GLU A 261 20.39 -13.44 30.28
N ASN A 262 19.97 -14.20 29.27
CA ASN A 262 20.06 -13.77 27.88
C ASN A 262 18.92 -12.80 27.56
N PHE A 263 19.20 -11.84 26.68
CA PHE A 263 18.19 -10.94 26.15
C PHE A 263 18.34 -10.79 24.64
N SER A 264 17.25 -10.43 23.99
CA SER A 264 17.24 -10.13 22.56
C SER A 264 17.77 -8.72 22.33
N ASP A 265 19.07 -8.62 22.03
CA ASP A 265 19.77 -7.38 21.66
C ASP A 265 19.35 -6.94 20.23
N ARG A 266 18.15 -6.38 20.12
CA ARG A 266 17.51 -6.01 18.85
C ARG A 266 18.32 -4.92 18.15
N ASN A 267 18.80 -3.92 18.90
CA ASN A 267 19.57 -2.81 18.37
C ASN A 267 21.09 -3.07 18.29
N ARG A 268 21.56 -4.23 18.75
CA ARG A 268 22.95 -4.72 18.65
C ARG A 268 23.97 -3.81 19.33
N ASN A 269 23.59 -3.19 20.45
CA ASN A 269 24.47 -2.32 21.21
C ASN A 269 25.11 -3.05 22.42
N GLY A 270 24.77 -4.31 22.65
CA GLY A 270 25.29 -5.15 23.73
C GLY A 270 24.74 -4.82 25.11
N SER A 271 23.70 -3.99 25.22
CA SER A 271 23.07 -3.56 26.47
C SER A 271 21.55 -3.67 26.37
N ARG A 272 20.92 -4.26 27.39
CA ARG A 272 19.46 -4.33 27.44
C ARG A 272 18.85 -2.95 27.65
N ASP A 273 18.31 -2.35 26.59
CA ASP A 273 17.70 -1.03 26.63
C ASP A 273 16.35 -0.99 25.90
N SER A 274 15.97 0.16 25.34
CA SER A 274 14.66 0.33 24.71
C SER A 274 14.65 -0.15 23.25
N CYS A 275 13.56 -0.77 22.84
CA CYS A 275 13.32 -1.15 21.45
C CYS A 275 11.85 -1.04 21.09
N TYR A 276 11.52 -1.19 19.80
CA TYR A 276 10.15 -1.45 19.38
C TYR A 276 9.74 -2.85 19.85
N ILE A 277 8.89 -2.92 20.87
CA ILE A 277 8.55 -4.20 21.52
C ILE A 277 7.53 -5.00 20.75
N ASN A 278 6.65 -4.33 20.02
CA ASN A 278 5.58 -4.97 19.27
C ASN A 278 6.04 -5.57 17.94
N LEU A 279 7.25 -5.27 17.44
CA LEU A 279 7.74 -5.90 16.22
C LEU A 279 7.77 -7.42 16.38
N ILE A 280 7.14 -8.14 15.45
CA ILE A 280 7.26 -9.59 15.35
C ILE A 280 8.68 -9.90 14.91
N TYR A 281 9.46 -10.41 15.86
CA TYR A 281 10.89 -10.60 15.71
C TYR A 281 11.33 -11.83 16.51
N SER A 282 11.94 -12.80 15.84
CA SER A 282 12.52 -13.96 16.49
C SER A 282 13.81 -14.38 15.79
N GLU A 283 14.87 -14.51 16.58
CA GLU A 283 16.18 -15.04 16.17
C GLU A 283 16.34 -16.52 16.55
N GLU A 284 15.28 -17.12 17.11
CA GLU A 284 15.24 -18.53 17.45
C GLU A 284 15.40 -19.39 16.19
N LYS A 285 16.20 -20.45 16.32
CA LYS A 285 16.47 -21.42 15.26
C LYS A 285 15.83 -22.75 15.60
N GLY A 286 15.52 -23.54 14.58
CA GLY A 286 14.85 -24.84 14.75
C GLY A 286 13.32 -24.77 14.82
N LEU A 287 12.74 -23.58 14.56
CA LEU A 287 11.29 -23.41 14.37
C LEU A 287 10.79 -23.92 13.02
N PHE A 288 11.71 -24.31 12.12
CA PHE A 288 11.42 -24.81 10.79
C PHE A 288 12.23 -26.09 10.53
N ASP A 289 11.68 -27.06 9.79
CA ASP A 289 12.30 -28.32 9.36
C ASP A 289 13.67 -28.12 8.69
N ASN A 290 13.92 -26.92 8.18
CA ASN A 290 15.24 -26.48 7.75
C ASN A 290 15.87 -25.62 8.86
N ASP A 291 16.50 -26.29 9.84
CA ASP A 291 17.07 -25.74 11.08
C ASP A 291 18.08 -24.58 10.92
N SER A 292 18.43 -24.21 9.69
CA SER A 292 19.41 -23.15 9.40
C SER A 292 18.82 -21.74 9.34
N LEU A 293 17.49 -21.58 9.26
CA LEU A 293 16.82 -20.29 9.11
C LEU A 293 16.06 -19.89 10.39
N ASP A 294 16.26 -18.65 10.83
CA ASP A 294 15.39 -17.98 11.82
C ASP A 294 14.20 -17.29 11.12
N TYR A 295 13.20 -16.86 11.89
CA TYR A 295 12.01 -16.17 11.36
C TYR A 295 12.38 -14.91 10.58
N ASN A 296 13.29 -14.08 11.09
CA ASN A 296 13.63 -12.80 10.46
C ASN A 296 14.26 -13.00 9.09
N SER A 297 15.16 -13.98 8.96
CA SER A 297 15.79 -14.39 7.71
C SER A 297 14.76 -14.84 6.67
N LEU A 298 13.77 -15.62 7.10
CA LEU A 298 12.68 -16.07 6.24
C LEU A 298 11.71 -14.95 5.85
N ALA A 299 11.36 -14.09 6.81
CA ALA A 299 10.50 -12.94 6.56
C ALA A 299 11.10 -11.99 5.52
N ASN A 300 12.42 -11.83 5.48
CA ASN A 300 13.10 -11.01 4.46
C ASN A 300 13.03 -11.59 3.02
N ILE A 301 12.62 -12.86 2.87
CA ILE A 301 12.38 -13.46 1.54
C ILE A 301 11.00 -13.05 1.01
N TRP A 302 10.01 -13.03 1.89
CA TRP A 302 8.60 -12.83 1.53
C TRP A 302 8.10 -11.39 1.70
N LYS A 303 8.74 -10.64 2.59
CA LYS A 303 8.43 -9.25 2.91
C LYS A 303 9.63 -8.38 2.56
N GLU A 304 9.45 -7.05 2.61
CA GLU A 304 10.59 -6.14 2.52
C GLU A 304 11.65 -6.49 3.59
N PRO A 305 12.95 -6.37 3.29
CA PRO A 305 13.98 -6.57 4.31
C PRO A 305 13.77 -5.65 5.51
N LEU A 306 14.03 -6.18 6.71
CA LEU A 306 14.03 -5.39 7.94
C LEU A 306 14.86 -4.12 7.79
N LYS A 307 14.25 -2.97 8.08
CA LYS A 307 14.93 -1.68 8.13
C LYS A 307 15.50 -1.49 9.53
N ARG A 308 16.52 -0.64 9.62
CA ARG A 308 17.19 -0.32 10.88
C ARG A 308 17.35 1.19 11.00
N GLY A 309 17.15 1.72 12.20
CA GLY A 309 17.26 3.14 12.45
C GLY A 309 18.67 3.67 12.14
N SER A 310 18.72 4.89 11.63
CA SER A 310 19.97 5.60 11.36
C SER A 310 20.74 5.91 12.65
N ALA A 311 22.04 6.12 12.54
CA ALA A 311 22.87 6.55 13.66
C ALA A 311 22.39 7.90 14.22
N ASP A 312 21.84 7.86 15.43
CA ASP A 312 21.31 9.03 16.15
C ASP A 312 21.75 9.09 17.62
N GLY A 313 22.53 8.11 18.09
CA GLY A 313 23.00 8.02 19.48
C GLY A 313 21.89 7.70 20.50
N THR A 314 20.71 7.29 20.04
CA THR A 314 19.60 6.83 20.86
C THR A 314 19.41 5.33 20.68
N TRP A 315 18.52 4.73 21.47
CA TRP A 315 18.14 3.32 21.33
C TRP A 315 17.57 2.98 19.94
N ARG A 316 17.10 3.98 19.18
CA ARG A 316 16.60 3.81 17.80
C ARG A 316 17.71 3.48 16.82
N GLU A 317 18.94 3.88 17.11
CA GLU A 317 20.09 3.53 16.30
C GLU A 317 20.15 2.01 16.15
N ASN A 318 20.14 1.55 14.90
CA ASN A 318 20.19 0.14 14.55
C ASN A 318 19.00 -0.72 15.06
N SER A 319 18.00 -0.14 15.73
CA SER A 319 16.75 -0.84 16.10
C SER A 319 15.99 -1.31 14.86
N PRO A 320 15.55 -2.58 14.79
CA PRO A 320 14.82 -3.11 13.65
C PRO A 320 13.40 -2.59 13.62
N TYR A 321 12.88 -2.35 12.42
CA TYR A 321 11.47 -2.01 12.18
C TYR A 321 11.06 -2.41 10.75
N ARG A 322 9.74 -2.43 10.50
CA ARG A 322 9.14 -2.64 9.18
C ARG A 322 8.25 -1.46 8.80
N ASN A 323 8.04 -1.24 7.51
CA ASN A 323 7.11 -0.20 7.06
C ASN A 323 5.70 -0.54 7.56
N ASN A 324 4.97 0.48 7.96
CA ASN A 324 3.58 0.39 8.38
C ASN A 324 2.85 1.61 7.79
N PRO A 325 1.71 1.44 7.10
CA PRO A 325 0.98 0.20 6.85
C PRO A 325 1.59 -0.68 5.75
N TRP A 326 1.15 -1.94 5.69
CA TRP A 326 1.45 -2.87 4.61
C TRP A 326 0.25 -3.03 3.67
N LEU A 327 0.50 -3.19 2.35
CA LEU A 327 -0.54 -3.26 1.31
C LEU A 327 -0.42 -4.54 0.49
N TRP A 328 -1.55 -5.21 0.23
CA TRP A 328 -1.68 -6.31 -0.71
C TRP A 328 -2.76 -5.99 -1.74
N ASN A 329 -2.54 -6.35 -3.00
CA ASN A 329 -3.60 -6.39 -4.01
C ASN A 329 -4.09 -7.84 -4.12
N VAL A 330 -5.41 -8.03 -4.06
CA VAL A 330 -6.06 -9.34 -4.17
C VAL A 330 -7.22 -9.29 -5.16
N ASP A 331 -7.48 -10.42 -5.79
CA ASP A 331 -8.48 -10.57 -6.85
C ASP A 331 -9.44 -11.76 -6.62
N ILE A 332 -9.25 -12.51 -5.52
CA ILE A 332 -10.05 -13.71 -5.21
C ILE A 332 -10.60 -13.64 -3.78
N SER A 333 -11.91 -13.87 -3.68
CA SER A 333 -12.65 -14.04 -2.44
C SER A 333 -13.04 -15.50 -2.18
N PRO A 334 -13.08 -15.98 -0.93
CA PRO A 334 -12.60 -15.30 0.28
C PRO A 334 -11.08 -15.15 0.27
N SER A 335 -10.58 -14.02 0.77
CA SER A 335 -9.14 -13.81 0.90
C SER A 335 -8.61 -14.44 2.20
N PRO A 336 -7.64 -15.35 2.12
CA PRO A 336 -6.97 -15.91 3.29
C PRO A 336 -6.02 -14.87 3.90
N ILE A 337 -6.30 -14.44 5.13
CA ILE A 337 -5.44 -13.51 5.86
C ILE A 337 -4.40 -14.31 6.65
N MET A 338 -3.18 -14.31 6.13
CA MET A 338 -2.03 -15.07 6.65
C MET A 338 -1.00 -14.17 7.34
N TRP A 339 0.05 -14.77 7.89
CA TRP A 339 1.14 -14.07 8.60
C TRP A 339 1.81 -12.93 7.82
N LEU A 340 1.74 -12.93 6.48
CA LEU A 340 2.31 -11.88 5.64
C LEU A 340 1.63 -10.52 5.78
N TYR A 341 0.42 -10.47 6.35
CA TYR A 341 -0.29 -9.22 6.62
C TYR A 341 0.14 -8.56 7.93
N PHE A 342 0.92 -9.23 8.78
CA PHE A 342 1.23 -8.75 10.13
C PHE A 342 2.72 -8.71 10.37
N ASP A 343 3.21 -7.54 10.78
CA ASP A 343 4.61 -7.26 11.12
C ASP A 343 4.81 -6.94 12.60
N TYR A 344 3.71 -6.69 13.32
CA TYR A 344 3.66 -6.27 14.70
C TYR A 344 2.60 -7.08 15.46
N TYR A 345 2.76 -7.18 16.78
CA TYR A 345 1.72 -7.55 17.72
C TYR A 345 0.90 -6.32 18.12
N GLY A 346 -0.32 -6.53 18.59
CA GLY A 346 -1.23 -5.46 19.01
C GLY A 346 -2.43 -5.27 18.09
N TYR A 347 -3.06 -4.11 18.16
CA TYR A 347 -4.24 -3.79 17.36
C TYR A 347 -3.90 -3.44 15.92
N TYR A 348 -4.63 -4.04 14.98
CA TYR A 348 -4.57 -3.78 13.56
C TYR A 348 -5.88 -3.22 13.07
N MET A 349 -5.83 -2.11 12.33
CA MET A 349 -6.92 -1.69 11.47
C MET A 349 -6.68 -2.29 10.09
N MET A 350 -7.53 -3.25 9.71
CA MET A 350 -7.52 -3.83 8.38
C MET A 350 -8.56 -3.11 7.52
N THR A 351 -8.14 -2.61 6.36
CA THR A 351 -8.99 -1.87 5.43
C THR A 351 -9.05 -2.59 4.09
N PHE A 352 -10.25 -2.94 3.67
CA PHE A 352 -10.54 -3.46 2.34
C PHE A 352 -10.99 -2.29 1.47
N LYS A 353 -10.30 -2.09 0.34
CA LYS A 353 -10.47 -0.94 -0.53
C LYS A 353 -10.73 -1.40 -1.95
N SER A 354 -11.93 -1.16 -2.46
CA SER A 354 -12.21 -1.32 -3.89
C SER A 354 -11.73 -0.10 -4.65
N THR A 355 -11.11 -0.30 -5.81
CA THR A 355 -10.58 0.79 -6.64
C THR A 355 -11.37 0.92 -7.94
N SER A 356 -11.51 2.15 -8.43
CA SER A 356 -12.09 2.43 -9.74
C SER A 356 -11.29 1.80 -10.89
N ASP A 357 -11.91 1.63 -12.05
CA ASP A 357 -11.25 1.09 -13.26
C ASP A 357 -10.00 1.88 -13.69
N SER A 358 -9.93 3.19 -13.40
CA SER A 358 -8.74 4.00 -13.69
C SER A 358 -7.48 3.44 -13.02
N TYR A 359 -7.60 2.88 -11.80
CA TYR A 359 -6.50 2.22 -11.12
C TYR A 359 -6.08 0.94 -11.85
N PHE A 360 -7.04 0.05 -12.12
CA PHE A 360 -6.78 -1.21 -12.81
C PHE A 360 -6.14 -1.00 -14.19
N ASN A 361 -6.68 -0.07 -14.98
CA ASN A 361 -6.16 0.21 -16.32
C ASN A 361 -4.74 0.78 -16.27
N TYR A 362 -4.47 1.71 -15.36
CA TYR A 362 -3.13 2.28 -15.20
C TYR A 362 -2.09 1.20 -14.87
N PHE A 363 -2.39 0.30 -13.92
CA PHE A 363 -1.47 -0.76 -13.50
C PHE A 363 -1.38 -1.93 -14.48
N LYS A 364 -2.36 -2.09 -15.36
CA LYS A 364 -2.25 -2.98 -16.52
C LYS A 364 -1.20 -2.48 -17.51
N GLY A 365 -0.97 -1.17 -17.58
CA GLY A 365 0.09 -0.54 -18.38
C GLY A 365 1.45 -0.53 -17.66
N ASP A 366 1.98 -1.69 -17.28
CA ASP A 366 3.31 -1.89 -16.66
C ASP A 366 4.02 -0.65 -16.07
N PRO A 367 3.45 0.00 -15.03
CA PRO A 367 4.02 1.23 -14.47
C PRO A 367 5.28 0.96 -13.65
N VAL A 368 5.56 -0.30 -13.35
CA VAL A 368 6.77 -0.75 -12.66
C VAL A 368 7.93 -1.00 -13.62
N GLY A 369 7.72 -0.82 -14.93
CA GLY A 369 8.77 -0.82 -15.94
C GLY A 369 9.40 -2.19 -16.19
N GLN A 370 8.66 -3.28 -16.02
CA GLN A 370 9.16 -4.61 -16.39
C GLN A 370 9.27 -4.77 -17.92
N ASN A 371 8.51 -3.98 -18.67
CA ASN A 371 8.40 -3.94 -20.11
C ASN A 371 8.52 -2.50 -20.60
N ILE A 372 9.71 -2.16 -21.07
CA ILE A 372 10.08 -0.84 -21.60
C ILE A 372 9.28 -0.38 -22.83
N TYR A 373 8.42 -1.24 -23.40
CA TYR A 373 7.58 -0.93 -24.56
C TYR A 373 6.11 -0.68 -24.21
N LEU A 374 5.73 -0.85 -22.95
CA LEU A 374 4.37 -0.60 -22.48
C LEU A 374 4.38 0.58 -21.52
N LEU A 375 3.70 1.66 -21.90
CA LEU A 375 3.50 2.80 -21.02
C LEU A 375 2.27 2.56 -20.12
N PRO A 376 2.21 3.21 -18.95
CA PRO A 376 1.01 3.29 -18.14
C PRO A 376 -0.17 3.85 -18.92
N ASP A 377 -1.33 3.22 -18.75
CA ASP A 377 -2.58 3.67 -19.37
C ASP A 377 -3.16 4.82 -18.55
N SER A 378 -2.67 6.04 -18.84
CA SER A 378 -3.10 7.25 -18.16
C SER A 378 -4.54 7.61 -18.51
N ASN A 379 -5.33 7.99 -17.51
CA ASN A 379 -6.68 8.54 -17.73
C ASN A 379 -6.70 10.08 -17.84
N PHE A 380 -5.55 10.73 -17.95
CA PHE A 380 -5.47 12.17 -18.21
C PHE A 380 -5.47 12.46 -19.70
N GLU A 381 -6.43 13.26 -20.15
CA GLU A 381 -6.42 13.83 -21.50
C GLU A 381 -5.30 14.87 -21.61
N GLY A 382 -4.36 14.66 -22.53
CA GLY A 382 -3.25 15.58 -22.79
C GLY A 382 -2.09 15.52 -21.79
N GLY A 383 -2.08 14.53 -20.89
CA GLY A 383 -1.03 14.36 -19.87
C GLY A 383 -0.76 12.89 -19.52
N LEU A 384 -0.01 12.69 -18.44
CA LEU A 384 0.34 11.38 -17.89
C LEU A 384 -0.04 11.28 -16.40
N GLY A 385 0.09 10.08 -15.87
CA GLY A 385 -0.21 9.74 -14.47
C GLY A 385 -1.60 9.14 -14.29
N VAL A 386 -2.16 9.19 -13.09
CA VAL A 386 -3.45 8.57 -12.79
C VAL A 386 -4.24 9.36 -11.77
N PHE A 387 -5.52 9.54 -12.06
CA PHE A 387 -6.52 9.95 -11.09
C PHE A 387 -7.52 8.82 -10.88
N TYR A 388 -7.53 8.24 -9.69
CA TYR A 388 -8.41 7.12 -9.37
C TYR A 388 -9.20 7.39 -8.08
N SER A 389 -10.24 6.61 -7.90
CA SER A 389 -11.08 6.67 -6.72
C SER A 389 -11.26 5.31 -6.07
N SER A 390 -11.80 5.31 -4.87
CA SER A 390 -11.96 4.10 -4.08
C SER A 390 -13.13 4.19 -3.12
N SER A 391 -13.62 3.03 -2.69
CA SER A 391 -14.49 2.87 -1.53
C SER A 391 -13.82 1.92 -0.56
N SER A 392 -13.95 2.16 0.74
CA SER A 392 -13.27 1.36 1.75
C SER A 392 -14.16 1.00 2.92
N THR A 393 -13.88 -0.16 3.51
CA THR A 393 -14.46 -0.62 4.77
C THR A 393 -13.33 -1.17 5.63
N SER A 394 -13.45 -1.02 6.95
CA SER A 394 -12.39 -1.35 7.89
C SER A 394 -12.94 -2.08 9.11
N PHE A 395 -12.08 -2.89 9.73
CA PHE A 395 -12.34 -3.52 11.03
C PHE A 395 -11.05 -3.58 11.83
N ILE A 396 -11.19 -3.79 13.14
CA ILE A 396 -10.06 -4.00 14.06
C ILE A 396 -9.90 -5.48 14.35
N VAL A 397 -8.66 -5.97 14.37
CA VAL A 397 -8.31 -7.29 14.91
C VAL A 397 -7.10 -7.14 15.80
N ARG A 398 -6.98 -7.95 16.86
CA ARG A 398 -5.81 -7.95 17.73
C ARG A 398 -4.91 -9.14 17.44
N VAL A 399 -3.67 -8.88 17.07
CA VAL A 399 -2.64 -9.92 16.87
C VAL A 399 -1.91 -10.13 18.18
N ILE A 400 -1.91 -11.36 18.70
CA ILE A 400 -1.23 -11.71 19.95
C ILE A 400 -0.16 -12.76 19.70
N ALA A 401 0.89 -12.74 20.54
CA ALA A 401 1.85 -13.83 20.58
C ALA A 401 1.17 -15.08 21.17
N THR A 402 1.59 -16.26 20.70
CA THR A 402 1.26 -17.51 21.36
C THR A 402 1.75 -17.43 22.80
N ALA A 403 0.89 -17.72 23.77
CA ALA A 403 1.35 -17.87 25.15
C ALA A 403 2.29 -19.07 25.22
N GLU A 404 3.54 -18.83 25.65
CA GLU A 404 4.51 -19.89 25.97
C GLU A 404 4.13 -20.66 27.25
#